data_AF-A0A4U3B469-F1
#
_entry.id   AF-A0A4U3B469-F1
#
_cell.length_a   1.000
_cell.length_b   1.000
_cell.length_c   1.000
_cell.angle_alpha   90.00
_cell.angle_beta   90.00
_cell.angle_gamma   90.00
#
_symmetry.space_group_name_H-M   'P 1'
#
loop_
_entity.id
_entity.type
_entity.pdbx_description
1 polymer ?
#
loop_
_entity_poly.entity_id
_entity_poly.type
_entity_poly.pdbx_seq_one_letter_code
_entity_poly.pdbx_strand_id
1 'polypeptide(L)'
;MVQKVKERVKIEDILMAHNCMKDIVIKTPLQRDTVLSEKYDCDVYVKREDLQLIRSFKIRGAYNLIQSLSKEQLQNGVVCASAGNHAQGVAYTCNLLK
;
A
#
# COMPACT_ATOMS: atom_id res chain seq x y z
N MET A 1 -21.61 10.77 9.28
CA MET A 1 -20.67 10.98 10.41
C MET A 1 -19.27 11.10 9.83
N VAL A 2 -18.68 12.29 9.85
CA VAL A 2 -17.28 12.51 9.44
C VAL A 2 -16.41 11.82 10.47
N GLN A 3 -15.63 10.80 10.07
CA GLN A 3 -14.69 10.13 10.95
C GLN A 3 -13.77 11.19 11.59
N LYS A 4 -13.67 11.15 12.93
CA LYS A 4 -12.69 11.91 13.71
C LYS A 4 -11.33 11.84 13.01
N VAL A 5 -10.69 12.99 12.79
CA VAL A 5 -9.29 13.06 12.36
C VAL A 5 -8.49 12.18 13.31
N LYS A 6 -7.92 11.10 12.77
CA LYS A 6 -7.17 10.10 13.53
C LYS A 6 -6.05 10.80 14.30
N GLU A 7 -5.81 10.37 15.55
CA GLU A 7 -4.50 10.55 16.20
C GLU A 7 -3.38 10.18 15.21
N ARG A 8 -2.19 10.76 15.39
CA ARG A 8 -1.01 10.42 14.58
C ARG A 8 -0.84 8.90 14.49
N VAL A 9 -0.51 8.40 13.29
CA VAL A 9 -0.21 6.98 13.05
C VAL A 9 0.90 6.52 14.00
N LYS A 10 0.65 5.45 14.75
CA LYS A 10 1.61 4.86 15.69
C LYS A 10 2.32 3.67 15.07
N ILE A 11 3.39 3.18 15.71
CA ILE A 11 4.14 2.02 15.19
C ILE A 11 3.27 0.76 15.15
N GLU A 12 2.34 0.63 16.10
CA GLU A 12 1.41 -0.49 16.17
C GLU A 12 0.51 -0.55 14.93
N ASP A 13 0.08 0.61 14.40
CA ASP A 13 -0.69 0.66 13.14
C ASP A 13 0.10 0.07 11.97
N ILE A 14 1.41 0.33 11.91
CA ILE A 14 2.30 -0.18 10.85
C ILE A 14 2.49 -1.70 10.99
N LEU A 15 2.66 -2.20 12.21
CA LEU A 15 2.79 -3.64 12.48
C LEU A 15 1.50 -4.39 12.14
N MET A 16 0.34 -3.83 12.51
CA MET A 16 -0.96 -4.37 12.13
C MET A 16 -1.13 -4.40 10.60
N ALA A 17 -0.78 -3.31 9.93
CA ALA A 17 -0.86 -3.23 8.48
C ALA A 17 0.07 -4.25 7.80
N HIS A 18 1.30 -4.43 8.30
CA HIS A 18 2.22 -5.45 7.81
C HIS A 18 1.60 -6.85 7.87
N ASN A 19 1.05 -7.23 9.02
CA ASN A 19 0.43 -8.55 9.22
C ASN A 19 -0.81 -8.75 8.33
N CYS A 20 -1.63 -7.71 8.17
CA CYS A 20 -2.83 -7.73 7.35
C CYS A 20 -2.53 -8.05 5.86
N MET A 21 -1.43 -7.51 5.35
CA MET A 21 -1.13 -7.55 3.91
C MET A 21 -0.11 -8.61 3.48
N LYS A 22 0.56 -9.27 4.44
CA LYS A 22 1.78 -10.06 4.20
C LYS A 22 1.66 -11.12 3.09
N ASP A 23 0.46 -11.68 2.90
CA ASP A 23 0.21 -12.77 1.95
C ASP A 23 -0.17 -12.25 0.55
N ILE A 24 -0.46 -10.96 0.43
CA ILE A 24 -0.89 -10.33 -0.83
C ILE A 24 0.24 -9.47 -1.43
N VAL A 25 0.98 -8.73 -0.61
CA VAL A 25 2.02 -7.82 -1.09
C VAL A 25 3.37 -8.50 -1.14
N ILE A 26 4.13 -8.29 -2.20
CA ILE A 26 5.50 -8.80 -2.26
C ILE A 26 6.43 -7.93 -1.40
N LYS A 27 7.44 -8.58 -0.79
CA LYS A 27 8.61 -7.89 -0.24
C LYS A 27 9.51 -7.50 -1.40
N THR A 28 9.21 -6.34 -1.99
CA THR A 28 9.96 -5.77 -3.12
C THR A 28 11.45 -5.65 -2.79
N PRO A 29 12.35 -5.81 -3.78
CA PRO A 29 13.78 -5.74 -3.51
C PRO A 29 14.22 -4.32 -3.12
N LEU A 30 15.23 -4.25 -2.27
CA LEU A 30 16.00 -3.03 -2.00
C LEU A 30 17.33 -3.18 -2.73
N GLN A 31 17.46 -2.52 -3.88
CA GLN A 31 18.58 -2.71 -4.79
C GLN A 31 19.57 -1.56 -4.66
N ARG A 32 20.86 -1.85 -4.53
CA ARG A 32 21.88 -0.80 -4.59
C ARG A 32 21.98 -0.27 -6.02
N ASP A 33 21.97 1.04 -6.17
CA ASP A 33 22.19 1.71 -7.45
C ASP A 33 23.65 2.13 -7.55
N THR A 34 24.43 1.47 -8.40
CA THR A 34 25.88 1.70 -8.51
C THR A 34 26.20 3.09 -9.02
N VAL A 35 25.45 3.57 -10.02
CA VAL A 35 25.67 4.88 -10.66
C VAL A 35 25.41 6.01 -9.68
N LEU A 36 24.29 5.95 -8.96
CA LEU A 36 23.97 6.96 -7.93
C LEU A 36 24.94 6.87 -6.76
N SER A 37 25.33 5.66 -6.35
CA SER A 37 26.25 5.50 -5.23
C SER A 37 27.62 6.09 -5.51
N GLU A 38 28.17 5.85 -6.72
CA GLU A 38 29.44 6.43 -7.17
C GLU A 38 29.33 7.95 -7.32
N LYS A 39 28.21 8.44 -7.89
CA LYS A 39 28.00 9.88 -8.10
C LYS A 39 27.98 10.69 -6.81
N TYR A 40 27.43 10.12 -5.73
CA TYR A 40 27.22 10.83 -4.46
C TYR A 40 28.14 10.36 -3.34
N ASP A 41 29.12 9.51 -3.64
CA ASP A 41 30.05 8.93 -2.66
C ASP A 41 29.36 8.40 -1.39
N CYS A 42 28.24 7.71 -1.60
CA CYS A 42 27.45 7.08 -0.53
C CYS A 42 26.68 5.88 -1.06
N ASP A 43 26.15 5.02 -0.18
CA ASP A 43 25.36 3.88 -0.63
C ASP A 43 23.90 4.28 -0.90
N VAL A 44 23.55 4.39 -2.17
CA VAL A 44 22.18 4.68 -2.61
C VAL A 44 21.45 3.37 -2.92
N TYR A 45 20.30 3.17 -2.28
CA TYR A 45 19.42 2.03 -2.52
C TYR A 45 18.06 2.46 -3.04
N VAL A 46 17.53 1.71 -4.00
CA VAL A 46 16.21 1.90 -4.58
C VAL A 46 15.28 0.79 -4.11
N LYS A 47 14.21 1.18 -3.43
CA LYS A 47 13.11 0.29 -3.05
C LYS A 47 12.14 0.14 -4.22
N ARG A 48 12.13 -1.04 -4.85
CA ARG A 48 11.44 -1.29 -6.13
C ARG A 48 9.93 -1.54 -5.99
N GLU A 49 9.18 -0.55 -5.50
CA GLU A 49 7.71 -0.62 -5.42
C GLU A 49 7.02 -0.63 -6.78
N ASP A 50 7.75 -0.33 -7.87
CA ASP A 50 7.31 -0.54 -9.25
C ASP A 50 7.15 -2.03 -9.61
N LEU A 51 7.81 -2.93 -8.88
CA LEU A 51 7.66 -4.39 -9.04
C LEU A 51 6.52 -4.96 -8.21
N GLN A 52 5.85 -4.15 -7.39
CA GLN A 52 4.70 -4.58 -6.61
C GLN A 52 3.53 -4.96 -7.54
N LEU A 53 2.55 -5.71 -7.02
CA LEU A 53 1.22 -5.76 -7.63
C LEU A 53 0.76 -4.35 -7.99
N ILE A 54 -0.02 -4.22 -9.08
CA ILE A 54 -0.43 -2.93 -9.70
C ILE A 54 0.72 -1.97 -10.06
N ARG A 55 1.97 -2.45 -10.08
CA ARG A 55 3.17 -1.66 -10.39
C ARG A 55 3.36 -0.41 -9.53
N SER A 56 2.87 -0.43 -8.29
CA SER A 56 3.09 0.66 -7.33
C SER A 56 2.80 0.25 -5.88
N PHE A 57 3.27 1.07 -4.94
CA PHE A 57 3.02 0.88 -3.51
C PHE A 57 1.55 1.06 -3.10
N LYS A 58 0.68 1.59 -3.97
CA LYS A 58 -0.69 1.99 -3.61
C LYS A 58 -1.59 0.83 -3.22
N ILE A 59 -1.27 -0.40 -3.65
CA ILE A 59 -1.99 -1.60 -3.21
C ILE A 59 -1.89 -1.82 -1.71
N ARG A 60 -0.78 -1.43 -1.08
CA ARG A 60 -0.60 -1.59 0.37
C ARG A 60 -1.68 -0.83 1.13
N GLY A 61 -1.81 0.47 0.86
CA GLY A 61 -2.83 1.29 1.51
C GLY A 61 -4.26 0.85 1.17
N ALA A 62 -4.52 0.54 -0.11
CA ALA A 62 -5.85 0.12 -0.56
C ALA A 62 -6.29 -1.18 0.13
N TYR A 63 -5.43 -2.20 0.13
CA TYR A 63 -5.71 -3.48 0.76
C TYR A 63 -5.92 -3.33 2.26
N ASN A 64 -4.99 -2.68 2.97
CA ASN A 64 -5.09 -2.52 4.42
C ASN A 64 -6.39 -1.81 4.84
N LEU A 65 -6.80 -0.78 4.11
CA LEU A 65 -8.05 -0.06 4.40
C LEU A 65 -9.27 -0.96 4.14
N ILE A 66 -9.41 -1.51 2.94
CA ILE A 66 -10.61 -2.24 2.54
C ILE A 66 -10.77 -3.52 3.37
N GLN A 67 -9.68 -4.23 3.64
CA GLN A 67 -9.67 -5.42 4.50
C GLN A 67 -10.07 -5.10 5.96
N SER A 68 -9.84 -3.88 6.42
CA SER A 68 -10.20 -3.44 7.78
C SER A 68 -11.65 -2.96 7.93
N LEU A 69 -12.39 -2.82 6.83
CA LEU A 69 -13.79 -2.41 6.87
C LEU A 69 -14.65 -3.50 7.49
N SER A 70 -15.67 -3.09 8.26
CA SER A 70 -16.68 -4.02 8.76
C SER A 70 -17.53 -4.58 7.60
N LYS A 71 -18.21 -5.71 7.83
CA LYS A 71 -19.14 -6.27 6.85
C LYS A 71 -20.23 -5.28 6.44
N GLU A 72 -20.75 -4.51 7.38
CA GLU A 72 -21.75 -3.46 7.12
C GLU A 72 -21.19 -2.34 6.23
N GLN A 73 -19.93 -1.93 6.45
CA GLN A 73 -19.28 -0.95 5.60
C GLN A 73 -19.03 -1.48 4.18
N LEU A 74 -18.60 -2.75 4.06
CA LEU A 74 -18.39 -3.38 2.77
C LEU A 74 -19.69 -3.57 1.97
N GLN A 75 -20.82 -3.80 2.64
CA GLN A 75 -22.14 -3.87 2.00
C GLN A 75 -22.55 -2.56 1.31
N ASN A 76 -22.10 -1.42 1.82
CA ASN A 76 -22.32 -0.12 1.18
C ASN A 76 -21.42 0.10 -0.06
N GLY A 77 -20.47 -0.80 -0.29
CA GLY A 77 -19.49 -0.71 -1.37
C GLY A 77 -18.34 0.26 -1.08
N VAL A 78 -17.37 0.27 -1.99
CA VAL A 78 -16.18 1.13 -1.92
C VAL A 78 -16.12 1.99 -3.19
N VAL A 79 -15.89 3.29 -3.01
CA VAL A 79 -15.70 4.25 -4.12
C VAL A 79 -14.36 4.95 -3.96
N CYS A 80 -13.66 5.17 -5.07
CA CYS A 80 -12.46 6.01 -5.12
C CYS A 80 -12.45 6.84 -6.40
N ALA A 81 -11.88 8.04 -6.36
CA ALA A 81 -11.64 8.86 -7.54
C ALA A 81 -10.13 9.02 -7.73
N SER A 82 -9.59 8.41 -8.79
CA SER A 82 -8.18 8.51 -9.14
C SER A 82 -7.96 8.20 -10.61
N ALA A 83 -7.03 8.92 -11.25
CA ALA A 83 -6.68 8.72 -12.65
C ALA A 83 -5.58 7.64 -12.88
N GLY A 84 -5.20 6.85 -11.87
CA GLY A 84 -4.07 5.91 -12.02
C GLY A 84 -3.89 4.91 -10.88
N ASN A 85 -2.65 4.79 -10.37
CA ASN A 85 -2.20 3.75 -9.42
C ASN A 85 -3.13 3.50 -8.23
N HIS A 86 -3.76 4.54 -7.67
CA HIS A 86 -4.70 4.35 -6.57
C HIS A 86 -5.99 3.64 -7.02
N ALA A 87 -6.55 4.02 -8.18
CA ALA A 87 -7.70 3.32 -8.76
C ALA A 87 -7.38 1.85 -9.05
N GLN A 88 -6.19 1.55 -9.57
CA GLN A 88 -5.76 0.16 -9.79
C GLN A 88 -5.68 -0.62 -8.47
N GLY A 89 -5.13 -0.02 -7.41
CA GLY A 89 -5.04 -0.67 -6.09
C GLY A 89 -6.38 -0.96 -5.46
N VAL A 90 -7.31 0.01 -5.53
CA VAL A 90 -8.68 -0.18 -5.03
C VAL A 90 -9.40 -1.25 -5.86
N ALA A 91 -9.38 -1.15 -7.19
CA ALA A 91 -10.05 -2.12 -8.06
C ALA A 91 -9.52 -3.55 -7.88
N TYR A 92 -8.19 -3.72 -7.81
CA TYR A 92 -7.57 -5.03 -7.56
C TYR A 92 -8.00 -5.59 -6.20
N THR A 93 -7.94 -4.78 -5.15
CA THR A 93 -8.34 -5.19 -3.79
C THR A 93 -9.80 -5.61 -3.73
N CYS A 94 -10.71 -4.79 -4.28
CA CYS A 94 -12.13 -5.11 -4.31
C CYS A 94 -12.41 -6.38 -5.12
N ASN A 95 -11.62 -6.69 -6.15
CA ASN A 95 -11.76 -7.93 -6.89
C ASN A 95 -11.25 -9.16 -6.12
N LEU A 96 -10.19 -8.99 -5.33
CA LEU A 96 -9.58 -10.05 -4.54
C LEU A 96 -10.43 -10.43 -3.31
N LEU A 97 -11.06 -9.45 -2.67
CA LEU A 97 -11.83 -9.62 -1.42
C LEU A 97 -13.34 -9.89 -1.64
N LYS A 98 -13.73 -10.29 -2.86
CA LYS A 98 -15.12 -10.65 -3.18
C LYS A 98 -15.60 -11.85 -2.36
#